data_AF-A0A952XJ37-F1
#
_entry.id   AF-A0A952XJ37-F1
#
_cell.length_a   1.000
_cell.length_b   1.000
_cell.length_c   1.000
_cell.angle_alpha   90.00
_cell.angle_beta   90.00
_cell.angle_gamma   90.00
#
_symmetry.space_group_name_H-M   'P 1'
#
loop_
_entity.id
_entity.type
_entity.pdbx_description
1 polymer ?
#
loop_
_entity_poly.entity_id
_entity_poly.type
_entity_poly.pdbx_seq_one_letter_code
_entity_poly.pdbx_strand_id
1 'polypeptide(L)'
;MLRRTFLTAAAAFAAAPAWGQSLSLNFAAAAAYSAARRGVSLLVMQSGRIAFEDYPNAGGQARGWELASGTKSFTGVIAAAAVQDGLLRWDEPCAETLSEWRADERRRITLHHLLSLTSGIEGGPIARPPDYAVAIAARPVAAPGERFAYGPTPFQIFGEIMRRKTGDPLAYLQRRVFDPLSIRPTHWRRGADGNPHMPSGAALTARDWARFGWFVLQEGQGRVDEAALAQCFIGSRANPGYGLSWWLLRRGLVAPGRGQRVDVDPALEQRLGPIHMAAGAGDQRLYLLPRQQIVIARQATGILRALRSRREPGGYTDAEFLRTLFDAPG
;
A
#
# COMPACT_ATOMS: atom_id res chain seq x y z
N MET A 1 -69.26 1.75 4.45
CA MET A 1 -68.38 0.84 3.67
C MET A 1 -66.99 1.46 3.60
N LEU A 2 -66.04 1.02 4.43
CA LEU A 2 -64.63 1.42 4.34
C LEU A 2 -63.79 0.17 4.02
N ARG A 3 -63.22 0.12 2.81
CA ARG A 3 -62.28 -0.92 2.38
C ARG A 3 -60.91 -0.63 2.98
N ARG A 4 -60.38 -1.56 3.78
CA ARG A 4 -58.98 -1.59 4.21
C ARG A 4 -58.16 -2.29 3.12
N THR A 5 -57.28 -1.55 2.46
CA THR A 5 -56.32 -2.10 1.49
C THR A 5 -55.03 -2.43 2.22
N PHE A 6 -54.67 -3.71 2.30
CA PHE A 6 -53.35 -4.14 2.76
C PHE A 6 -52.36 -4.04 1.59
N LEU A 7 -51.33 -3.22 1.75
CA LEU A 7 -50.16 -3.20 0.86
C LEU A 7 -49.13 -4.21 1.39
N THR A 8 -49.04 -5.38 0.76
CA THR A 8 -47.93 -6.30 0.94
C THR A 8 -46.73 -5.77 0.15
N ALA A 9 -45.71 -5.27 0.85
CA ALA A 9 -44.43 -4.94 0.24
C ALA A 9 -43.67 -6.25 -0.07
N ALA A 10 -43.56 -6.59 -1.35
CA ALA A 10 -42.68 -7.65 -1.80
C ALA A 10 -41.22 -7.14 -1.75
N ALA A 11 -40.42 -7.69 -0.84
CA ALA A 11 -38.99 -7.45 -0.82
C ALA A 11 -38.35 -8.19 -2.01
N ALA A 12 -37.93 -7.43 -3.03
CA ALA A 12 -37.12 -7.96 -4.10
C ALA A 12 -35.72 -8.25 -3.55
N PHE A 13 -35.41 -9.53 -3.32
CA PHE A 13 -34.03 -9.97 -3.13
C PHE A 13 -33.31 -9.80 -4.48
N ALA A 14 -32.46 -8.79 -4.59
CA ALA A 14 -31.50 -8.71 -5.68
C ALA A 14 -30.53 -9.89 -5.54
N ALA A 15 -30.66 -10.88 -6.42
CA ALA A 15 -29.70 -11.97 -6.51
C ALA A 15 -28.34 -11.41 -6.92
N ALA A 16 -27.33 -11.58 -6.05
CA ALA A 16 -25.95 -11.29 -6.39
C ALA A 16 -25.56 -12.13 -7.63
N PRO A 17 -24.78 -11.58 -8.57
CA PRO A 17 -24.43 -12.32 -9.77
C PRO A 17 -23.54 -13.52 -9.38
N ALA A 18 -23.87 -14.68 -9.94
CA ALA A 18 -23.12 -15.92 -9.74
C ALA A 18 -21.77 -15.85 -10.49
N TRP A 19 -20.74 -15.29 -9.85
CA TRP A 19 -19.35 -15.39 -10.31
C TRP A 19 -18.62 -16.42 -9.44
N GLY A 20 -19.08 -17.66 -9.51
CA GLY A 20 -18.61 -18.76 -8.67
C GLY A 20 -17.98 -19.87 -9.49
N GLN A 21 -16.91 -19.60 -10.24
CA GLN A 21 -15.87 -20.64 -10.27
C GLN A 21 -15.10 -20.48 -8.96
N SER A 22 -15.24 -21.46 -8.07
CA SER A 22 -14.39 -21.56 -6.89
C SER A 22 -12.95 -21.58 -7.39
N LEU A 23 -12.21 -20.48 -7.23
CA LEU A 23 -10.78 -20.45 -7.52
C LEU A 23 -10.11 -21.43 -6.56
N SER A 24 -9.62 -22.55 -7.09
CA SER A 24 -8.76 -23.45 -6.32
C SER A 24 -7.42 -22.75 -6.10
N LEU A 25 -7.09 -22.46 -4.85
CA LEU A 25 -5.84 -21.81 -4.47
C LEU A 25 -4.83 -22.87 -4.06
N ASN A 26 -3.65 -22.85 -4.67
CA ASN A 26 -2.57 -23.78 -4.34
C ASN A 26 -1.65 -23.19 -3.26
N PHE A 27 -2.13 -23.22 -2.01
CA PHE A 27 -1.39 -22.68 -0.87
C PHE A 27 -0.04 -23.37 -0.66
N ALA A 28 0.02 -24.70 -0.82
CA ALA A 28 1.24 -25.47 -0.61
C ALA A 28 2.34 -25.06 -1.59
N ALA A 29 2.03 -24.95 -2.89
CA ALA A 29 3.00 -24.51 -3.88
C ALA A 29 3.41 -23.04 -3.68
N ALA A 30 2.47 -22.16 -3.33
CA ALA A 30 2.77 -20.76 -3.05
C ALA A 30 3.68 -20.61 -1.82
N ALA A 31 3.44 -21.39 -0.76
CA ALA A 31 4.28 -21.44 0.44
C ALA A 31 5.68 -21.95 0.11
N ALA A 32 5.80 -23.07 -0.62
CA ALA A 32 7.09 -23.61 -1.05
C ALA A 32 7.87 -22.62 -1.92
N TYR A 33 7.21 -22.00 -2.90
CA TYR A 33 7.81 -20.97 -3.75
C TYR A 33 8.32 -19.78 -2.92
N SER A 34 7.51 -19.32 -1.97
CA SER A 34 7.85 -18.22 -1.07
C SER A 34 9.05 -18.57 -0.19
N ALA A 35 9.03 -19.73 0.47
CA ALA A 35 10.07 -20.23 1.37
C ALA A 35 11.43 -20.36 0.67
N ALA A 36 11.44 -20.98 -0.52
CA ALA A 36 12.63 -21.13 -1.36
C ALA A 36 13.27 -19.77 -1.76
N ARG A 37 12.48 -18.69 -1.68
CA ARG A 37 12.90 -17.31 -2.02
C ARG A 37 12.95 -16.41 -0.78
N ARG A 38 13.43 -16.96 0.33
CA ARG A 38 13.67 -16.27 1.61
C ARG A 38 12.40 -15.82 2.34
N GLY A 39 11.23 -16.33 1.95
CA GLY A 39 9.98 -16.09 2.66
C GLY A 39 10.10 -16.52 4.12
N VAL A 40 9.63 -15.69 5.04
CA VAL A 40 9.56 -15.98 6.48
C VAL A 40 8.13 -15.89 7.01
N SER A 41 7.22 -15.35 6.21
CA SER A 41 5.79 -15.39 6.47
C SER A 41 5.06 -15.37 5.14
N LEU A 42 4.09 -16.26 4.98
CA LEU A 42 3.07 -16.18 3.96
C LEU A 42 1.73 -16.34 4.66
N LEU A 43 0.84 -15.36 4.52
CA LEU A 43 -0.51 -15.42 5.04
C LEU A 43 -1.48 -15.04 3.93
N VAL A 44 -2.48 -15.89 3.71
CA VAL A 44 -3.59 -15.63 2.79
C VAL A 44 -4.87 -15.50 3.61
N MET A 45 -5.49 -14.34 3.53
CA MET A 45 -6.81 -14.05 4.08
C MET A 45 -7.81 -14.04 2.93
N GLN A 46 -8.95 -14.72 3.10
CA GLN A 46 -10.04 -14.73 2.13
C GLN A 46 -11.35 -14.48 2.87
N SER A 47 -12.15 -13.55 2.36
CA SER A 47 -13.46 -13.19 2.94
C SER A 47 -13.38 -12.90 4.45
N GLY A 48 -12.33 -12.16 4.87
CA GLY A 48 -12.11 -11.74 6.26
C GLY A 48 -11.56 -12.80 7.21
N ARG A 49 -11.24 -14.01 6.71
CA ARG A 49 -10.69 -15.11 7.52
C ARG A 49 -9.32 -15.53 7.01
N ILE A 50 -8.41 -15.89 7.92
CA ILE A 50 -7.13 -16.50 7.53
C ILE A 50 -7.46 -17.87 6.92
N ALA A 51 -7.23 -18.02 5.62
CA ALA A 51 -7.43 -19.26 4.88
C ALA A 51 -6.16 -20.13 4.91
N PHE A 52 -5.00 -19.49 4.97
CA PHE A 52 -3.70 -20.15 5.06
C PHE A 52 -2.69 -19.25 5.75
N GLU A 53 -1.80 -19.83 6.55
CA GLU A 53 -0.57 -19.17 6.98
C GLU A 53 0.57 -20.17 7.15
N ASP A 54 1.78 -19.76 6.77
CA ASP A 54 3.01 -20.52 6.96
C ASP A 54 4.16 -19.58 7.34
N TYR A 55 5.05 -20.06 8.19
CA TYR A 55 6.15 -19.30 8.79
C TYR A 55 7.48 -20.06 8.69
N PRO A 56 7.99 -20.29 7.47
CA PRO A 56 9.20 -21.07 7.26
C PRO A 56 10.46 -20.28 7.68
N ASN A 57 11.62 -20.95 7.64
CA ASN A 57 12.92 -20.38 7.97
C ASN A 57 12.94 -19.79 9.40
N ALA A 58 13.40 -18.55 9.57
CA ALA A 58 13.40 -17.85 10.87
C ALA A 58 12.05 -17.20 11.22
N GLY A 59 10.98 -17.54 10.49
CA GLY A 59 9.64 -17.03 10.64
C GLY A 59 9.00 -17.33 12.00
N GLY A 60 7.87 -16.69 12.26
CA GLY A 60 7.05 -16.98 13.43
C GLY A 60 5.80 -16.12 13.46
N GLN A 61 4.70 -16.68 13.92
CA GLN A 61 3.38 -16.04 13.92
C GLN A 61 3.34 -14.72 14.72
N ALA A 62 4.06 -14.67 15.86
CA ALA A 62 4.16 -13.48 16.70
C ALA A 62 5.36 -12.57 16.34
N ARG A 63 6.15 -12.93 15.32
CA ARG A 63 7.37 -12.21 14.97
C ARG A 63 7.04 -11.11 13.96
N GLY A 64 7.42 -9.88 14.29
CA GLY A 64 7.35 -8.75 13.37
C GLY A 64 8.54 -8.70 12.42
N TRP A 65 8.29 -8.32 11.17
CA TRP A 65 9.30 -8.13 10.14
C TRP A 65 9.20 -6.74 9.52
N GLU A 66 10.35 -6.14 9.22
CA GLU A 66 10.41 -4.87 8.51
C GLU A 66 9.71 -4.97 7.15
N LEU A 67 8.84 -4.01 6.86
CA LEU A 67 8.10 -3.97 5.60
C LEU A 67 8.88 -3.27 4.48
N ALA A 68 10.02 -2.63 4.80
CA ALA A 68 10.69 -1.69 3.92
C ALA A 68 9.66 -0.73 3.28
N SER A 69 9.71 -0.51 1.97
CA SER A 69 8.74 0.33 1.23
C SER A 69 7.27 -0.11 1.33
N GLY A 70 6.97 -1.32 1.84
CA GLY A 70 5.60 -1.69 2.21
C GLY A 70 4.97 -0.71 3.22
N THR A 71 5.80 -0.03 4.02
CA THR A 71 5.37 1.04 4.95
C THR A 71 4.63 2.19 4.24
N LYS A 72 4.96 2.47 2.98
CA LYS A 72 4.34 3.57 2.22
C LYS A 72 2.83 3.42 2.12
N SER A 73 2.32 2.19 2.08
CA SER A 73 0.88 1.90 1.98
C SER A 73 0.03 2.50 3.10
N PHE A 74 0.61 2.75 4.27
CA PHE A 74 -0.09 3.44 5.37
C PHE A 74 -0.33 4.92 5.05
N THR A 75 0.52 5.54 4.21
CA THR A 75 0.52 6.99 3.93
C THR A 75 -0.76 7.43 3.22
N GLY A 76 -1.14 6.76 2.13
CA GLY A 76 -2.38 7.08 1.41
C GLY A 76 -3.61 6.90 2.30
N VAL A 77 -3.63 5.85 3.13
CA VAL A 77 -4.75 5.57 4.04
C VAL A 77 -4.88 6.63 5.14
N ILE A 78 -3.78 7.07 5.76
CA ILE A 78 -3.86 8.15 6.76
C ILE A 78 -4.13 9.51 6.15
N ALA A 79 -3.72 9.73 4.89
CA ALA A 79 -4.09 10.92 4.16
C ALA A 79 -5.60 10.94 3.88
N ALA A 80 -6.19 9.81 3.46
CA ALA A 80 -7.64 9.68 3.31
C ALA A 80 -8.39 9.90 4.63
N ALA A 81 -7.89 9.35 5.74
CA ALA A 81 -8.44 9.62 7.07
C ALA A 81 -8.33 11.11 7.44
N ALA A 82 -7.23 11.77 7.10
CA ALA A 82 -7.03 13.20 7.34
C ALA A 82 -7.90 14.08 6.43
N VAL A 83 -8.27 13.63 5.23
CA VAL A 83 -9.29 14.27 4.39
C VAL A 83 -10.65 14.18 5.07
N GLN A 84 -11.04 13.01 5.56
CA GLN A 84 -12.28 12.84 6.32
C GLN A 84 -12.33 13.73 7.57
N ASP A 85 -11.20 13.82 8.30
CA ASP A 85 -11.09 14.63 9.50
C ASP A 85 -10.96 16.15 9.20
N GLY A 86 -11.03 16.57 7.92
CA GLY A 86 -10.96 17.96 7.50
C GLY A 86 -9.57 18.61 7.61
N LEU A 87 -8.53 17.82 7.82
CA LEU A 87 -7.15 18.28 7.99
C LEU A 87 -6.43 18.50 6.65
N LEU A 88 -6.84 17.75 5.62
CA LEU A 88 -6.26 17.79 4.27
C LEU A 88 -7.34 17.84 3.18
N ARG A 89 -6.93 18.21 1.96
CA ARG A 89 -7.68 17.97 0.71
C ARG A 89 -6.70 17.46 -0.35
N TRP A 90 -7.13 16.57 -1.25
CA TRP A 90 -6.23 15.98 -2.23
C TRP A 90 -5.62 17.00 -3.20
N ASP A 91 -6.41 17.98 -3.59
CA ASP A 91 -6.04 19.05 -4.51
C ASP A 91 -5.44 20.28 -3.82
N GLU A 92 -5.37 20.30 -2.48
CA GLU A 92 -4.74 21.43 -1.80
C GLU A 92 -3.25 21.50 -2.15
N PRO A 93 -2.70 22.69 -2.41
CA PRO A 93 -1.27 22.90 -2.46
C PRO A 93 -0.61 22.50 -1.14
N CYS A 94 0.47 21.72 -1.21
CA CYS A 94 1.31 21.42 -0.04
C CYS A 94 1.77 22.71 0.68
N ALA A 95 1.88 23.82 -0.07
CA ALA A 95 2.25 25.14 0.43
C ALA A 95 1.21 25.80 1.36
N GLU A 96 -0.01 25.24 1.49
CA GLU A 96 -0.94 25.63 2.55
C GLU A 96 -0.35 25.29 3.93
N THR A 97 0.33 24.15 4.05
CA THR A 97 0.98 23.68 5.30
C THR A 97 2.48 24.01 5.33
N LEU A 98 3.17 23.88 4.19
CA LEU A 98 4.58 24.21 4.01
C LEU A 98 4.71 25.65 3.50
N SER A 99 4.47 26.64 4.36
CA SER A 99 4.43 28.05 3.97
C SER A 99 5.70 28.54 3.25
N GLU A 100 6.86 27.96 3.55
CA GLU A 100 8.13 28.23 2.88
C GLU A 100 8.13 27.87 1.38
N TRP A 101 7.18 27.06 0.91
CA TRP A 101 7.05 26.70 -0.51
C TRP A 101 6.28 27.74 -1.33
N ARG A 102 5.57 28.68 -0.68
CA ARG A 102 4.76 29.71 -1.37
C ARG A 102 5.61 30.63 -2.24
N ALA A 103 6.88 30.81 -1.87
CA ALA A 103 7.81 31.72 -2.54
C ALA A 103 8.39 31.17 -3.85
N ASP A 104 8.18 29.90 -4.20
CA ASP A 104 8.80 29.28 -5.37
C ASP A 104 7.87 28.31 -6.10
N GLU A 105 8.44 27.53 -7.04
CA GLU A 105 7.69 26.63 -7.91
C GLU A 105 6.95 25.51 -7.16
N ARG A 106 7.41 25.17 -5.95
CA ARG A 106 6.77 24.14 -5.11
C ARG A 106 5.37 24.53 -4.67
N ARG A 107 4.98 25.81 -4.77
CA ARG A 107 3.61 26.29 -4.53
C ARG A 107 2.55 25.59 -5.40
N ARG A 108 2.95 24.98 -6.53
CA ARG A 108 2.05 24.25 -7.43
C ARG A 108 1.91 22.75 -7.10
N ILE A 109 2.72 22.23 -6.18
CA ILE A 109 2.68 20.81 -5.79
C ILE A 109 1.48 20.62 -4.86
N THR A 110 0.59 19.70 -5.21
CA THR A 110 -0.58 19.33 -4.39
C THR A 110 -0.29 18.05 -3.61
N LEU A 111 -1.13 17.74 -2.62
CA LEU A 111 -1.06 16.46 -1.89
C LEU A 111 -1.18 15.27 -2.85
N HIS A 112 -2.06 15.36 -3.85
CA HIS A 112 -2.19 14.34 -4.89
C HIS A 112 -0.87 14.16 -5.65
N HIS A 113 -0.25 15.23 -6.18
CA HIS A 113 1.04 15.14 -6.87
C HIS A 113 2.13 14.51 -6.01
N LEU A 114 2.15 14.84 -4.70
CA LEU A 114 3.14 14.32 -3.77
C LEU A 114 3.00 12.80 -3.59
N LEU A 115 1.78 12.31 -3.34
CA LEU A 115 1.54 10.89 -3.02
C LEU A 115 1.42 9.98 -4.25
N SER A 116 1.10 10.52 -5.43
CA SER A 116 1.24 9.81 -6.71
C SER A 116 2.67 9.79 -7.23
N LEU A 117 3.61 10.42 -6.52
CA LEU A 117 5.03 10.54 -6.87
C LEU A 117 5.27 11.24 -8.21
N THR A 118 4.47 12.25 -8.48
CA THR A 118 4.53 13.09 -9.68
C THR A 118 4.78 14.56 -9.35
N SER A 119 5.24 14.89 -8.14
CA SER A 119 5.48 16.28 -7.71
C SER A 119 6.60 17.01 -8.45
N GLY A 120 7.39 16.31 -9.26
CA GLY A 120 8.61 16.83 -9.86
C GLY A 120 9.81 16.83 -8.92
N ILE A 121 9.64 16.52 -7.63
CA ILE A 121 10.74 16.31 -6.68
C ILE A 121 11.31 14.90 -6.89
N GLU A 122 12.64 14.81 -7.02
CA GLU A 122 13.32 13.52 -7.15
C GLU A 122 13.12 12.63 -5.92
N GLY A 123 13.01 11.31 -6.16
CA GLY A 123 12.69 10.34 -5.12
C GLY A 123 13.73 10.25 -3.99
N GLY A 124 15.00 10.56 -4.29
CA GLY A 124 16.10 10.53 -3.33
C GLY A 124 16.65 9.13 -3.02
N PRO A 125 17.68 9.03 -2.15
CA PRO A 125 18.37 7.78 -1.86
C PRO A 125 17.53 6.83 -0.98
N ILE A 126 17.09 5.70 -1.55
CA ILE A 126 16.22 4.71 -0.88
C ILE A 126 16.82 4.17 0.43
N ALA A 127 18.11 3.89 0.46
CA ALA A 127 18.78 3.29 1.63
C ALA A 127 19.01 4.27 2.78
N ARG A 128 18.93 5.58 2.53
CA ARG A 128 19.12 6.63 3.53
C ARG A 128 18.13 7.77 3.30
N PRO A 129 16.84 7.57 3.62
CA PRO A 129 15.85 8.62 3.47
C PRO A 129 16.22 9.87 4.26
N PRO A 130 15.96 11.06 3.71
CA PRO A 130 16.30 12.32 4.38
C PRO A 130 15.43 12.54 5.62
N ASP A 131 15.94 13.29 6.58
CA ASP A 131 15.13 13.88 7.65
C ASP A 131 14.10 14.86 7.07
N TYR A 132 13.06 15.20 7.83
CA TYR A 132 11.94 16.00 7.32
C TYR A 132 12.37 17.36 6.80
N ALA A 133 13.23 18.07 7.53
CA ALA A 133 13.76 19.38 7.13
C ALA A 133 14.56 19.32 5.82
N VAL A 134 15.32 18.24 5.60
CA VAL A 134 16.07 18.03 4.34
C VAL A 134 15.11 17.69 3.20
N ALA A 135 14.08 16.89 3.48
CA ALA A 135 13.09 16.50 2.49
C ALA A 135 12.31 17.72 1.96
N ILE A 136 11.83 18.61 2.84
CA ILE A 136 11.09 19.82 2.42
C ILE A 136 11.99 20.87 1.76
N ALA A 137 13.31 20.80 1.91
CA ALA A 137 14.26 21.66 1.20
C ALA A 137 14.50 21.22 -0.26
N ALA A 138 14.07 20.00 -0.63
CA ALA A 138 14.26 19.49 -1.99
C ALA A 138 13.57 20.37 -3.03
N ARG A 139 14.25 20.57 -4.17
CA ARG A 139 13.76 21.37 -5.30
C ARG A 139 13.19 20.45 -6.39
N PRO A 140 12.08 20.84 -7.04
CA PRO A 140 11.56 20.11 -8.17
C PRO A 140 12.50 20.25 -9.37
N VAL A 141 12.57 19.21 -10.20
CA VAL A 141 13.35 19.16 -11.45
C VAL A 141 12.45 19.02 -12.69
N ALA A 142 11.13 18.98 -12.49
CA ALA A 142 10.10 18.92 -13.52
C ALA A 142 8.81 19.57 -12.98
N ALA A 143 7.85 19.90 -13.85
CA ALA A 143 6.58 20.42 -13.36
C ALA A 143 5.75 19.30 -12.70
N PRO A 144 4.89 19.62 -11.71
CA PRO A 144 4.00 18.65 -11.11
C PRO A 144 3.11 17.97 -12.16
N GLY A 145 3.00 16.64 -12.09
CA GLY A 145 2.24 15.80 -13.02
C GLY A 145 3.04 15.26 -14.22
N GLU A 146 4.20 15.84 -14.55
CA GLU A 146 4.92 15.50 -15.79
C GLU A 146 5.71 14.18 -15.70
N ARG A 147 6.31 13.89 -14.55
CA ARG A 147 7.23 12.75 -14.40
C ARG A 147 6.99 11.99 -13.11
N PHE A 148 7.02 10.66 -13.20
CA PHE A 148 7.03 9.76 -12.05
C PHE A 148 8.45 9.60 -11.48
N ALA A 149 8.62 9.85 -10.18
CA ALA A 149 9.91 9.74 -9.49
C ALA A 149 9.77 8.94 -8.18
N TYR A 150 9.98 7.63 -8.26
CA TYR A 150 9.87 6.77 -7.09
C TYR A 150 11.00 6.99 -6.09
N GLY A 151 10.64 7.17 -4.82
CA GLY A 151 11.62 7.19 -3.73
C GLY A 151 11.03 7.62 -2.39
N PRO A 152 11.88 7.72 -1.36
CA PRO A 152 11.45 8.09 -0.01
C PRO A 152 11.11 9.57 0.20
N THR A 153 11.73 10.51 -0.52
CA THR A 153 11.64 11.95 -0.23
C THR A 153 10.19 12.46 -0.19
N PRO A 154 9.29 12.14 -1.15
CA PRO A 154 7.90 12.58 -1.10
C PRO A 154 7.14 12.16 0.17
N PHE A 155 7.47 11.01 0.74
CA PHE A 155 6.84 10.49 1.96
C PHE A 155 7.35 11.18 3.23
N GLN A 156 8.61 11.62 3.24
CA GLN A 156 9.15 12.42 4.35
C GLN A 156 8.57 13.84 4.33
N ILE A 157 8.36 14.42 3.14
CA ILE A 157 7.63 15.69 2.98
C ILE A 157 6.19 15.54 3.50
N PHE A 158 5.49 14.45 3.13
CA PHE A 158 4.17 14.17 3.67
C PHE A 158 4.20 14.00 5.20
N GLY A 159 5.23 13.34 5.73
CA GLY A 159 5.48 13.25 7.16
C GLY A 159 5.53 14.62 7.83
N GLU A 160 6.25 15.59 7.26
CA GLU A 160 6.31 16.96 7.78
C GLU A 160 4.96 17.67 7.74
N ILE A 161 4.20 17.51 6.65
CA ILE A 161 2.83 18.05 6.54
C ILE A 161 1.96 17.52 7.68
N MET A 162 1.96 16.20 7.88
CA MET A 162 1.18 15.58 8.95
C MET A 162 1.70 15.95 10.33
N ARG A 163 3.01 16.10 10.53
CA ARG A 163 3.60 16.57 11.79
C ARG A 163 3.09 17.97 12.15
N ARG A 164 3.06 18.91 11.20
CA ARG A 164 2.50 20.26 11.43
C ARG A 164 1.00 20.25 11.73
N LYS A 165 0.25 19.32 11.14
CA LYS A 165 -1.21 19.20 11.32
C LYS A 165 -1.62 18.43 12.57
N THR A 166 -0.82 17.48 13.03
CA THR A 166 -1.23 16.47 14.03
C THR A 166 -0.25 16.29 15.19
N GLY A 167 0.89 16.97 15.17
CA GLY A 167 1.97 16.78 16.13
C GLY A 167 2.88 15.60 15.78
N ASP A 168 2.33 14.38 15.70
CA ASP A 168 3.08 13.17 15.29
C ASP A 168 2.25 12.31 14.31
N PRO A 169 2.70 12.14 13.05
CA PRO A 169 2.00 11.31 12.07
C PRO A 169 1.82 9.85 12.50
N LEU A 170 2.76 9.28 13.25
CA LEU A 170 2.64 7.90 13.72
C LEU A 170 1.61 7.78 14.83
N ALA A 171 1.53 8.77 15.73
CA ALA A 171 0.48 8.80 16.76
C ALA A 171 -0.91 8.96 16.12
N TYR A 172 -1.02 9.78 15.06
CA TYR A 172 -2.24 9.90 14.27
C TYR A 172 -2.62 8.58 13.59
N LEU A 173 -1.68 7.92 12.90
CA LEU A 173 -1.86 6.59 12.29
C LEU A 173 -2.32 5.55 13.32
N GLN A 174 -1.67 5.53 14.49
CA GLN A 174 -1.98 4.59 15.56
C GLN A 174 -3.44 4.75 16.00
N ARG A 175 -3.83 5.98 16.37
CA ARG A 175 -5.18 6.27 16.85
C ARG A 175 -6.25 6.04 15.78
N ARG A 176 -6.03 6.52 14.55
CA ARG A 176 -7.07 6.54 13.50
C ARG A 176 -7.24 5.23 12.79
N VAL A 177 -6.19 4.42 12.68
CA VAL A 177 -6.20 3.19 11.86
C VAL A 177 -5.81 1.98 12.68
N PHE A 178 -4.66 1.98 13.38
CA PHE A 178 -4.19 0.75 14.01
C PHE A 178 -4.95 0.34 15.27
N ASP A 179 -5.33 1.27 16.15
CA ASP A 179 -6.08 0.97 17.37
C ASP A 179 -7.45 0.35 17.08
N PRO A 180 -8.28 0.90 16.16
CA PRO A 180 -9.53 0.26 15.76
C PRO A 180 -9.37 -1.14 15.16
N LEU A 181 -8.20 -1.44 14.58
CA LEU A 181 -7.88 -2.73 13.99
C LEU A 181 -7.12 -3.67 14.92
N SER A 182 -6.87 -3.24 16.17
CA SER A 182 -6.01 -3.94 17.14
C SER A 182 -4.62 -4.29 16.59
N ILE A 183 -4.08 -3.43 15.73
CA ILE A 183 -2.74 -3.55 15.16
C ILE A 183 -1.74 -2.91 16.11
N ARG A 184 -0.63 -3.62 16.37
CA ARG A 184 0.48 -3.12 17.17
C ARG A 184 1.78 -3.37 16.39
N PRO A 185 2.35 -2.34 15.72
CA PRO A 185 3.65 -2.49 15.09
C PRO A 185 4.68 -2.94 16.13
N THR A 186 5.48 -3.95 15.81
CA THR A 186 6.53 -4.42 16.71
C THR A 186 7.65 -3.40 16.84
N HIS A 187 7.83 -2.59 15.80
CA HIS A 187 8.77 -1.48 15.78
C HIS A 187 8.38 -0.48 14.69
N TRP A 188 8.72 0.79 14.91
CA TRP A 188 8.72 1.81 13.86
C TRP A 188 9.98 2.64 13.92
N ARG A 189 10.82 2.56 12.88
CA ARG A 189 12.08 3.31 12.83
C ARG A 189 11.82 4.82 12.78
N ARG A 190 12.59 5.59 13.55
CA ARG A 190 12.60 7.05 13.50
C ARG A 190 13.91 7.56 12.89
N GLY A 191 13.87 8.76 12.31
CA GLY A 191 15.03 9.48 11.81
C GLY A 191 15.90 10.02 12.96
N ALA A 192 17.04 10.62 12.60
CA ALA A 192 17.89 11.31 13.59
C ALA A 192 17.19 12.56 14.14
N ASP A 193 16.26 13.11 13.37
CA ASP A 193 15.35 14.20 13.76
C ASP A 193 14.22 13.76 14.72
N GLY A 194 14.16 12.48 15.10
CA GLY A 194 13.13 11.92 15.97
C GLY A 194 11.78 11.68 15.29
N ASN A 195 11.63 12.04 14.01
CA ASN A 195 10.37 11.87 13.29
C ASN A 195 10.21 10.43 12.77
N PRO A 196 8.97 9.93 12.65
CA PRO A 196 8.75 8.58 12.14
C PRO A 196 9.14 8.48 10.67
N HIS A 197 9.79 7.37 10.33
CA HIS A 197 10.30 7.15 9.00
C HIS A 197 9.17 6.64 8.07
N MET A 198 8.42 7.56 7.47
CA MET A 198 7.22 7.27 6.68
C MET A 198 7.42 6.30 5.50
N PRO A 199 8.57 6.31 4.77
CA PRO A 199 8.68 5.45 3.59
C PRO A 199 9.12 4.02 3.88
N SER A 200 9.63 3.69 5.08
CA SER A 200 10.15 2.34 5.38
C SER A 200 10.39 1.99 6.86
N GLY A 201 9.70 2.66 7.79
CA GLY A 201 9.93 2.51 9.22
C GLY A 201 9.25 1.29 9.85
N ALA A 202 8.17 0.78 9.28
CA ALA A 202 7.30 -0.17 9.96
C ALA A 202 7.86 -1.60 9.98
N ALA A 203 7.72 -2.26 11.13
CA ALA A 203 7.79 -3.70 11.27
C ALA A 203 6.50 -4.23 11.92
N LEU A 204 5.86 -5.20 11.26
CA LEU A 204 4.57 -5.78 11.68
C LEU A 204 4.62 -7.31 11.60
N THR A 205 3.74 -7.98 12.34
CA THR A 205 3.44 -9.39 12.10
C THR A 205 2.70 -9.55 10.75
N ALA A 206 2.79 -10.73 10.12
CA ALA A 206 2.03 -10.99 8.90
C ALA A 206 0.51 -10.85 9.10
N ARG A 207 0.01 -11.25 10.28
CA ARG A 207 -1.40 -11.12 10.66
C ARG A 207 -1.84 -9.66 10.75
N ASP A 208 -1.05 -8.79 11.38
CA ASP A 208 -1.39 -7.37 11.47
C ASP A 208 -1.33 -6.67 10.12
N TRP A 209 -0.35 -7.03 9.28
CA TRP A 209 -0.27 -6.45 7.94
C TRP A 209 -1.44 -6.91 7.05
N ALA A 210 -1.86 -8.17 7.18
CA ALA A 210 -3.04 -8.70 6.51
C ALA A 210 -4.35 -8.08 7.03
N ARG A 211 -4.50 -7.82 8.34
CA ARG A 211 -5.64 -7.07 8.90
C ARG A 211 -5.74 -5.67 8.32
N PHE A 212 -4.61 -4.96 8.22
CA PHE A 212 -4.55 -3.66 7.54
C PHE A 212 -4.96 -3.79 6.07
N GLY A 213 -4.43 -4.79 5.35
CA GLY A 213 -4.82 -5.04 3.96
C GLY A 213 -6.31 -5.31 3.80
N TRP A 214 -6.90 -6.10 4.71
CA TRP A 214 -8.34 -6.39 4.69
C TRP A 214 -9.18 -5.15 4.96
N PHE A 215 -8.77 -4.33 5.92
CA PHE A 215 -9.40 -3.03 6.18
C PHE A 215 -9.43 -2.14 4.93
N VAL A 216 -8.31 -2.07 4.20
CA VAL A 216 -8.21 -1.29 2.97
C VAL A 216 -9.04 -1.91 1.84
N LEU A 217 -9.01 -3.24 1.68
CA LEU A 217 -9.79 -3.96 0.67
C LEU A 217 -11.31 -3.84 0.92
N GLN A 218 -11.72 -3.67 2.18
CA GLN A 218 -13.09 -3.38 2.60
C GLN A 218 -13.36 -1.88 2.74
N GLU A 219 -12.71 -1.07 1.91
CA GLU A 219 -13.03 0.35 1.72
C GLU A 219 -13.04 1.17 3.03
N GLY A 220 -12.16 0.81 3.96
CA GLY A 220 -12.02 1.52 5.23
C GLY A 220 -13.14 1.26 6.23
N GLN A 221 -14.08 0.36 5.94
CA GLN A 221 -15.11 -0.16 6.87
C GLN A 221 -15.85 0.96 7.64
N GLY A 222 -16.17 2.07 6.96
CA GLY A 222 -16.83 3.24 7.55
C GLY A 222 -15.99 4.07 8.52
N ARG A 223 -14.69 3.76 8.68
CA ARG A 223 -13.75 4.48 9.56
C ARG A 223 -12.86 5.46 8.82
N VAL A 224 -12.73 5.27 7.52
CA VAL A 224 -12.08 6.15 6.54
C VAL A 224 -13.08 6.40 5.43
N ASP A 225 -13.19 7.65 5.00
CA ASP A 225 -14.06 8.04 3.89
C ASP A 225 -13.73 7.23 2.64
N GLU A 226 -14.73 6.54 2.11
CA GLU A 226 -14.59 5.60 1.00
C GLU A 226 -14.13 6.31 -0.27
N ALA A 227 -14.69 7.49 -0.57
CA ALA A 227 -14.33 8.26 -1.75
C ALA A 227 -12.89 8.77 -1.68
N ALA A 228 -12.44 9.23 -0.51
CA ALA A 228 -11.06 9.63 -0.28
C ALA A 228 -10.10 8.43 -0.36
N LEU A 229 -10.48 7.27 0.19
CA LEU A 229 -9.66 6.06 0.11
C LEU A 229 -9.56 5.55 -1.34
N ALA A 230 -10.64 5.61 -2.12
CA ALA A 230 -10.67 5.19 -3.51
C ALA A 230 -9.63 5.92 -4.39
N GLN A 231 -9.29 7.18 -4.06
CA GLN A 231 -8.23 7.92 -4.74
C GLN A 231 -6.87 7.21 -4.67
N CYS A 232 -6.61 6.41 -3.63
CA CYS A 232 -5.39 5.62 -3.51
C CYS A 232 -5.18 4.62 -4.66
N PHE A 233 -6.26 4.27 -5.37
CA PHE A 233 -6.25 3.26 -6.43
C PHE A 233 -6.46 3.85 -7.83
N ILE A 234 -6.30 5.17 -7.97
CA ILE A 234 -6.35 5.86 -9.26
C ILE A 234 -4.92 6.18 -9.70
N GLY A 235 -4.52 5.62 -10.84
CA GLY A 235 -3.20 5.86 -11.43
C GLY A 235 -3.08 7.26 -12.05
N SER A 236 -1.87 7.80 -12.08
CA SER A 236 -1.60 9.07 -12.76
C SER A 236 -1.29 8.87 -14.25
N ARG A 237 -1.32 9.97 -15.04
CA ARG A 237 -0.85 9.93 -16.45
C ARG A 237 0.62 9.52 -16.56
N ALA A 238 1.47 9.99 -15.64
CA ALA A 238 2.90 9.68 -15.65
C ALA A 238 3.22 8.24 -15.22
N ASN A 239 2.34 7.62 -14.44
CA ASN A 239 2.41 6.20 -14.11
C ASN A 239 1.00 5.65 -13.79
N PRO A 240 0.34 4.97 -14.74
CA PRO A 240 -0.98 4.37 -14.48
C PRO A 240 -0.91 3.21 -13.50
N GLY A 241 0.28 2.65 -13.25
CA GLY A 241 0.52 1.57 -12.30
C GLY A 241 0.84 2.02 -10.87
N TYR A 242 0.68 3.31 -10.55
CA TYR A 242 0.90 3.83 -9.19
C TYR A 242 -0.18 4.85 -8.82
N GLY A 243 -0.90 4.59 -7.74
CA GLY A 243 -1.87 5.51 -7.15
C GLY A 243 -1.29 6.30 -5.98
N LEU A 244 -2.11 6.69 -5.01
CA LEU A 244 -1.61 7.41 -3.82
C LEU A 244 -1.01 6.40 -2.84
N SER A 245 0.29 6.14 -2.97
CA SER A 245 1.11 5.19 -2.19
C SER A 245 0.96 3.69 -2.48
N TRP A 246 0.17 3.30 -3.49
CA TRP A 246 -0.09 1.91 -3.86
C TRP A 246 0.36 1.58 -5.28
N TRP A 247 0.92 0.39 -5.48
CA TRP A 247 1.10 -0.18 -6.82
C TRP A 247 -0.23 -0.72 -7.33
N LEU A 248 -0.54 -0.42 -8.59
CA LEU A 248 -1.68 -0.95 -9.32
C LEU A 248 -1.10 -1.87 -10.39
N LEU A 249 -1.18 -3.20 -10.20
CA LEU A 249 -0.56 -4.15 -11.12
C LEU A 249 -1.36 -4.20 -12.42
N ARG A 250 -1.04 -3.30 -13.33
CA ARG A 250 -1.72 -3.14 -14.60
C ARG A 250 -0.81 -2.76 -15.75
N ARG A 251 -1.29 -2.98 -16.97
CA ARG A 251 -0.58 -2.54 -18.19
C ARG A 251 -0.23 -1.04 -18.12
N GLY A 252 1.00 -0.72 -18.52
CA GLY A 252 1.54 0.64 -18.50
C GLY A 252 2.21 1.05 -17.18
N LEU A 253 2.27 0.16 -16.19
CA LEU A 253 3.02 0.39 -14.96
C LEU A 253 4.48 0.74 -15.25
N VAL A 254 4.94 1.83 -14.64
CA VAL A 254 6.35 2.22 -14.59
C VAL A 254 6.95 1.72 -13.28
N ALA A 255 7.87 0.76 -13.38
CA ALA A 255 8.50 0.12 -12.23
C ALA A 255 9.34 1.11 -11.39
N PRO A 256 9.59 0.84 -10.10
CA PRO A 256 10.32 1.75 -9.20
C PRO A 256 11.82 1.96 -9.55
N GLY A 257 12.35 1.23 -10.53
CA GLY A 257 13.77 1.26 -10.92
C GLY A 257 14.71 0.53 -9.95
N ARG A 258 16.04 0.60 -10.22
CA ARG A 258 17.14 0.12 -9.35
C ARG A 258 16.95 -1.27 -8.71
N GLY A 259 16.74 -2.32 -9.52
CA GLY A 259 16.70 -3.70 -9.03
C GLY A 259 15.47 -4.08 -8.19
N GLN A 260 14.60 -3.13 -7.84
CA GLN A 260 13.29 -3.39 -7.23
C GLN A 260 12.31 -3.89 -8.30
N ARG A 261 11.62 -5.00 -8.01
CA ARG A 261 10.72 -5.68 -8.96
C ARG A 261 9.31 -5.42 -8.52
N VAL A 262 8.55 -4.73 -9.36
CA VAL A 262 7.10 -4.75 -9.35
C VAL A 262 6.74 -5.10 -10.77
N ASP A 263 6.24 -6.32 -10.97
CA ASP A 263 5.92 -6.84 -12.28
C ASP A 263 4.43 -7.16 -12.41
N VAL A 264 3.94 -7.08 -13.65
CA VAL A 264 2.56 -7.39 -14.01
C VAL A 264 2.59 -8.54 -15.01
N ASP A 265 1.74 -9.53 -14.77
CA ASP A 265 1.38 -10.50 -15.79
C ASP A 265 0.04 -10.09 -16.41
N PRO A 266 0.01 -9.67 -17.69
CA PRO A 266 -1.22 -9.26 -18.35
C PRO A 266 -2.32 -10.33 -18.33
N ALA A 267 -1.96 -11.62 -18.38
CA ALA A 267 -2.95 -12.71 -18.34
C ALA A 267 -3.59 -12.82 -16.94
N LEU A 268 -2.80 -12.68 -15.88
CA LEU A 268 -3.31 -12.63 -14.52
C LEU A 268 -4.12 -11.37 -14.25
N GLU A 269 -3.65 -10.20 -14.72
CA GLU A 269 -4.41 -8.94 -14.63
C GLU A 269 -5.80 -9.09 -15.25
N GLN A 270 -5.88 -9.63 -16.47
CA GLN A 270 -7.15 -9.84 -17.16
C GLN A 270 -8.06 -10.84 -16.43
N ARG A 271 -7.50 -11.93 -15.91
CA ARG A 271 -8.27 -12.99 -15.24
C ARG A 271 -8.74 -12.59 -13.84
N LEU A 272 -7.85 -12.01 -13.04
CA LEU A 272 -8.09 -11.69 -11.64
C LEU A 272 -8.75 -10.30 -11.47
N GLY A 273 -8.62 -9.42 -12.46
CA GLY A 273 -9.07 -8.03 -12.35
C GLY A 273 -8.04 -7.17 -11.59
N PRO A 274 -8.47 -6.05 -10.98
CA PRO A 274 -7.56 -5.16 -10.26
C PRO A 274 -6.80 -5.87 -9.15
N ILE A 275 -5.47 -5.73 -9.16
CA ILE A 275 -4.60 -6.16 -8.06
C ILE A 275 -3.85 -4.93 -7.56
N HIS A 276 -4.11 -4.55 -6.31
CA HIS A 276 -3.40 -3.47 -5.64
C HIS A 276 -2.33 -4.04 -4.74
N MET A 277 -1.21 -3.34 -4.58
CA MET A 277 -0.08 -3.91 -3.88
C MET A 277 0.76 -2.89 -3.12
N ALA A 278 1.14 -3.23 -1.89
CA ALA A 278 2.26 -2.61 -1.20
C ALA A 278 3.53 -3.45 -1.43
N ALA A 279 4.63 -2.82 -1.86
CA ALA A 279 5.89 -3.51 -2.13
C ALA A 279 7.08 -2.88 -1.39
N GLY A 280 7.88 -3.75 -0.78
CA GLY A 280 9.12 -3.43 -0.07
C GLY A 280 10.36 -4.06 -0.72
N ALA A 281 11.53 -3.46 -0.45
CA ALA A 281 12.81 -4.11 -0.70
C ALA A 281 12.90 -5.45 0.04
N GLY A 282 13.64 -6.42 -0.52
CA GLY A 282 13.66 -7.78 0.01
C GLY A 282 12.36 -8.56 -0.22
N ASP A 283 11.56 -8.13 -1.21
CA ASP A 283 10.36 -8.85 -1.66
C ASP A 283 9.22 -8.89 -0.61
N GLN A 284 9.10 -7.85 0.23
CA GLN A 284 7.93 -7.67 1.09
C GLN A 284 6.72 -7.34 0.21
N ARG A 285 5.60 -8.05 0.39
CA ARG A 285 4.40 -7.87 -0.42
C ARG A 285 3.13 -7.94 0.40
N LEU A 286 2.24 -6.99 0.17
CA LEU A 286 0.84 -7.08 0.55
C LEU A 286 0.02 -6.94 -0.72
N TYR A 287 -0.64 -8.00 -1.17
CA TYR A 287 -1.53 -7.98 -2.32
C TYR A 287 -2.97 -7.84 -1.84
N LEU A 288 -3.74 -6.99 -2.51
CA LEU A 288 -5.18 -6.82 -2.36
C LEU A 288 -5.83 -7.22 -3.68
N LEU A 289 -6.70 -8.22 -3.62
CA LEU A 289 -7.45 -8.74 -4.78
C LEU A 289 -8.95 -8.58 -4.50
N PRO A 290 -9.54 -7.40 -4.80
CA PRO A 290 -10.91 -7.06 -4.40
C PRO A 290 -11.95 -8.02 -4.97
N ARG A 291 -11.81 -8.42 -6.24
CA ARG A 291 -12.75 -9.33 -6.90
C ARG A 291 -12.81 -10.70 -6.23
N GLN A 292 -11.68 -11.20 -5.74
CA GLN A 292 -11.59 -12.49 -5.08
C GLN A 292 -11.80 -12.40 -3.56
N GLN A 293 -11.90 -11.18 -3.03
CA GLN A 293 -11.92 -10.91 -1.58
C GLN A 293 -10.71 -11.55 -0.88
N ILE A 294 -9.52 -11.41 -1.48
CA ILE A 294 -8.27 -12.00 -0.99
C ILE A 294 -7.26 -10.92 -0.62
N VAL A 295 -6.61 -11.11 0.53
CA VAL A 295 -5.41 -10.38 0.95
C VAL A 295 -4.27 -11.36 1.16
N ILE A 296 -3.10 -11.07 0.60
CA ILE A 296 -1.92 -11.91 0.75
C ILE A 296 -0.79 -11.07 1.36
N ALA A 297 -0.33 -11.45 2.55
CA ALA A 297 0.85 -10.87 3.18
C ALA A 297 2.03 -11.83 3.03
N ARG A 298 3.08 -11.39 2.36
CA ARG A 298 4.36 -12.09 2.26
C ARG A 298 5.47 -11.23 2.84
N GLN A 299 6.19 -11.80 3.80
CA GLN A 299 7.39 -11.19 4.38
C GLN A 299 8.60 -12.08 4.10
N ALA A 300 9.77 -11.48 3.89
CA ALA A 300 10.99 -12.20 3.54
C ALA A 300 12.24 -11.55 4.15
N THR A 301 13.35 -12.31 4.26
CA THR A 301 14.63 -11.75 4.71
C THR A 301 15.41 -11.08 3.57
N GLY A 302 16.50 -10.40 3.93
CA GLY A 302 17.47 -9.91 2.95
C GLY A 302 17.20 -8.50 2.44
N ILE A 303 16.52 -7.65 3.20
CA ILE A 303 16.29 -6.22 2.85
C ILE A 303 17.62 -5.52 2.56
N LEU A 304 18.61 -5.62 3.46
CA LEU A 304 19.93 -5.00 3.27
C LEU A 304 20.65 -5.53 2.03
N ARG A 305 20.55 -6.84 1.76
CA ARG A 305 21.10 -7.44 0.53
C ARG A 305 20.43 -6.86 -0.70
N ALA A 306 19.09 -6.81 -0.71
CA ALA A 306 18.30 -6.27 -1.82
C ALA A 306 18.55 -4.78 -2.10
N LEU A 307 18.97 -4.02 -1.08
CA LEU A 307 19.36 -2.61 -1.25
C LEU A 307 20.77 -2.43 -1.83
N ARG A 308 21.66 -3.44 -1.68
CA ARG A 308 23.08 -3.35 -2.07
C ARG A 308 23.41 -4.10 -3.37
N SER A 309 22.71 -5.18 -3.69
CA SER A 309 23.10 -6.07 -4.80
C SER A 309 22.35 -5.76 -6.10
N ARG A 310 23.02 -6.06 -7.23
CA ARG A 310 22.32 -6.35 -8.49
C ARG A 310 21.59 -7.71 -8.34
N ARG A 311 20.55 -7.92 -9.15
CA ARG A 311 19.65 -9.07 -9.01
C ARG A 311 20.35 -10.40 -9.27
N GLU A 312 19.94 -11.41 -8.53
CA GLU A 312 20.24 -12.82 -8.80
C GLU A 312 19.22 -13.41 -9.80
N PRO A 313 19.65 -14.25 -10.75
CA PRO A 313 18.75 -15.12 -11.52
C PRO A 313 17.91 -16.02 -10.59
N GLY A 314 16.65 -16.28 -10.96
CA GLY A 314 15.76 -17.17 -10.18
C GLY A 314 15.15 -16.57 -8.90
N GLY A 315 15.31 -15.27 -8.67
CA GLY A 315 14.69 -14.57 -7.54
C GLY A 315 13.15 -14.55 -7.56
N TYR A 316 12.54 -13.95 -6.54
CA TYR A 316 11.10 -13.75 -6.45
C TYR A 316 10.57 -12.83 -7.57
N THR A 317 9.42 -13.20 -8.13
CA THR A 317 8.63 -12.35 -9.02
C THR A 317 7.16 -12.36 -8.60
N ASP A 318 6.47 -11.23 -8.82
CA ASP A 318 5.05 -11.12 -8.50
C ASP A 318 4.23 -12.05 -9.40
N ALA A 319 4.58 -12.12 -10.69
CA ALA A 319 3.90 -12.96 -11.67
C ALA A 319 4.00 -14.47 -11.35
N GLU A 320 5.19 -15.01 -11.10
CA GLU A 320 5.34 -16.45 -10.81
C GLU A 320 4.67 -16.83 -9.48
N PHE A 321 4.77 -15.98 -8.46
CA PHE A 321 4.11 -16.24 -7.18
C PHE A 321 2.58 -16.30 -7.35
N LEU A 322 1.99 -15.32 -8.01
CA LEU A 322 0.55 -15.28 -8.23
C LEU A 322 0.08 -16.42 -9.14
N ARG A 323 0.82 -16.78 -10.20
CA ARG A 323 0.52 -17.99 -11.00
C ARG A 323 0.56 -19.24 -10.14
N THR A 324 1.61 -19.40 -9.35
CA THR A 324 1.78 -20.56 -8.47
C THR A 324 0.60 -20.70 -7.49
N LEU A 325 0.03 -19.59 -7.01
CA LEU A 325 -1.14 -19.60 -6.13
C LEU A 325 -2.46 -19.86 -6.88
N PHE A 326 -2.68 -19.23 -8.04
CA PHE A 326 -3.96 -19.23 -8.76
C PHE A 326 -4.07 -20.23 -9.92
N ASP A 327 -2.97 -20.87 -10.30
CA ASP A 327 -2.89 -21.91 -11.31
C ASP A 327 -2.50 -23.21 -10.59
N ALA A 328 -3.46 -23.78 -9.84
CA ALA A 328 -3.30 -25.12 -9.31
C ALA A 328 -3.15 -26.10 -10.49
N PRO A 329 -2.18 -27.04 -10.46
CA PRO A 329 -2.26 -28.19 -11.34
C PRO A 329 -3.57 -28.92 -11.01
N GLY A 330 -4.42 -29.10 -12.02
CA GLY A 330 -5.68 -29.83 -11.91
C GLY A 330 -5.48 -31.30 -11.57
#